data_AF-A0A1W9MHP8-F1
#
_entry.id   AF-A0A1W9MHP8-F1
#
_cell.length_a   1.000
_cell.length_b   1.000
_cell.length_c   1.000
_cell.angle_alpha   90.00
_cell.angle_beta   90.00
_cell.angle_gamma   90.00
#
_symmetry.space_group_name_H-M   'P 1'
#
loop_
_entity.id
_entity.type
_entity.pdbx_description
1 polymer ?
#
loop_
_entity_poly.entity_id
_entity_poly.type
_entity_poly.pdbx_seq_one_letter_code
_entity_poly.pdbx_strand_id
1 'polypeptide(L)' 'RDRYVLMQTGWDREKRVEGDLLYILLKDGKVYIEYDGIGHGITDDLIGEGIPEDNIIFSFLKKDEAGTA' A
#
# COMPACT_ATOMS: atom_id res chain seq x y z
N ARG A 1 -3.32 -8.58 -12.85
CA ARG A 1 -1.86 -8.79 -12.84
C ARG A 1 -1.23 -7.56 -12.21
N ASP A 2 -0.07 -7.70 -11.58
CA ASP A 2 0.68 -6.63 -10.91
C ASP A 2 0.02 -6.00 -9.68
N ARG A 3 -0.72 -6.82 -8.94
CA ARG A 3 -1.23 -6.48 -7.61
C ARG A 3 -0.49 -7.33 -6.60
N TYR A 4 0.11 -6.68 -5.63
CA TYR A 4 0.93 -7.30 -4.60
C TYR A 4 0.31 -6.95 -3.27
N VAL A 5 -0.02 -7.98 -2.49
CA VAL A 5 -0.62 -7.82 -1.16
C VAL A 5 0.25 -8.58 -0.17
N LEU A 6 0.62 -7.92 0.91
CA LEU A 6 1.12 -8.56 2.11
C LEU A 6 -0.02 -8.56 3.13
N MET A 7 -0.44 -9.75 3.55
CA MET A 7 -1.49 -9.93 4.54
C MET A 7 -0.91 -10.53 5.81
N GLN A 8 -1.45 -10.12 6.95
CA GLN A 8 -1.29 -10.84 8.21
C GLN A 8 -2.49 -11.76 8.39
N THR A 9 -2.21 -13.05 8.62
CA THR A 9 -3.26 -14.05 8.89
C THR A 9 -2.77 -15.02 9.96
N GLY A 10 -3.58 -15.27 10.99
CA GLY A 10 -3.16 -16.10 12.11
C GLY A 10 -4.05 -15.96 13.33
N TRP A 11 -3.44 -16.16 14.49
CA TRP A 11 -4.09 -16.09 15.79
C TRP A 11 -3.19 -15.34 16.78
N ASP A 12 -3.77 -14.42 17.54
CA ASP A 12 -3.17 -13.88 18.77
C ASP A 12 -3.98 -14.42 19.94
N ARG A 13 -3.40 -15.39 20.67
CA ARG A 13 -4.12 -16.22 21.66
C ARG A 13 -5.38 -16.83 21.02
N GLU A 14 -6.55 -16.53 21.57
CA GLU A 14 -7.84 -17.03 21.10
C GLU A 14 -8.51 -16.09 20.07
N LYS A 15 -7.86 -14.99 19.69
CA LYS A 15 -8.39 -14.03 18.74
C LYS A 15 -7.82 -14.27 17.34
N ARG A 16 -8.70 -14.45 16.37
CA ARG A 16 -8.35 -14.48 14.94
C ARG A 16 -7.74 -13.13 14.54
N VAL A 17 -6.59 -13.17 13.88
CA VAL A 17 -5.96 -12.00 13.25
C VAL A 17 -6.02 -12.18 11.74
N GLU A 18 -6.58 -11.19 11.07
CA GLU A 18 -6.67 -11.11 9.61
C GLU A 18 -6.68 -9.65 9.20
N GLY A 19 -5.85 -9.28 8.23
CA GLY A 19 -5.82 -7.92 7.70
C GLY A 19 -4.70 -7.72 6.69
N ASP A 20 -4.87 -6.72 5.84
CA ASP A 20 -3.83 -6.27 4.91
C ASP A 20 -2.78 -5.48 5.70
N LEU A 21 -1.50 -5.73 5.41
CA LEU A 21 -0.36 -4.95 5.92
C LEU A 21 0.20 -4.02 4.84
N LEU A 22 0.14 -4.44 3.57
CA LEU A 22 0.57 -3.65 2.42
C LEU A 22 -0.25 -4.05 1.19
N TYR A 23 -0.72 -3.07 0.42
CA TYR A 23 -1.35 -3.30 -0.87
C TYR A 23 -0.77 -2.34 -1.92
N ILE A 24 -0.05 -2.91 -2.88
CA ILE A 24 0.55 -2.22 -4.01
C ILE A 24 -0.10 -2.66 -5.34
N LEU A 25 -0.35 -1.69 -6.21
CA LEU A 25 -0.64 -1.90 -7.62
C LEU A 25 0.52 -1.32 -8.45
N LEU A 26 1.07 -2.09 -9.38
CA LEU A 26 1.98 -1.53 -10.39
C LEU A 26 1.18 -1.21 -11.66
N LYS A 27 1.29 0.02 -12.12
CA LYS A 27 0.58 0.49 -13.32
C LYS A 27 1.36 1.62 -13.97
N ASP A 28 1.51 1.57 -15.30
CA ASP A 28 2.14 2.62 -16.10
C ASP A 28 3.56 3.01 -15.62
N GLY A 29 4.33 2.02 -15.15
CA GLY A 29 5.68 2.21 -14.60
C GLY A 29 5.73 2.84 -13.21
N LYS A 30 4.57 2.96 -12.54
CA LYS A 30 4.42 3.56 -11.21
C LYS A 30 3.97 2.54 -10.18
N VAL A 31 4.30 2.84 -8.93
CA VAL A 31 3.90 2.10 -7.73
C VAL A 31 2.74 2.84 -7.08
N TYR A 32 1.55 2.27 -7.10
CA TYR A 32 0.39 2.80 -6.41
C TYR A 32 0.25 2.10 -5.05
N ILE A 33 0.42 2.85 -3.97
CA ILE A 33 0.23 2.37 -2.60
C ILE A 33 -1.24 2.61 -2.25
N GLU A 34 -2.02 1.53 -2.22
CA GLU A 34 -3.44 1.53 -1.85
C GLU A 34 -3.63 1.47 -0.33
N TYR A 35 -2.74 0.75 0.35
CA TYR A 35 -2.69 0.66 1.81
C TYR A 35 -1.26 0.37 2.26
N ASP A 36 -0.82 1.02 3.33
CA ASP A 36 0.47 0.78 3.99
C ASP A 36 0.28 0.85 5.52
N GLY A 37 0.42 -0.32 6.17
CA GLY A 37 0.36 -0.48 7.62
C GLY A 37 1.75 -0.64 8.26
N ILE A 38 2.84 -0.45 7.51
CA ILE A 38 4.21 -0.55 8.02
C ILE A 38 4.51 0.70 8.86
N GLY A 39 5.04 0.50 10.08
CA GLY A 39 5.22 1.60 11.04
C GLY A 39 6.12 2.74 10.56
N HIS A 40 7.17 2.44 9.79
CA HIS A 40 8.03 3.44 9.16
C HIS A 40 7.59 3.84 7.74
N GLY A 41 6.60 3.15 7.18
CA GLY A 41 6.14 3.31 5.80
C GLY A 41 7.07 2.68 4.76
N ILE A 42 6.50 2.14 3.68
CA ILE A 42 7.23 1.46 2.60
C ILE A 42 7.97 2.42 1.66
N THR A 43 7.64 3.71 1.69
CA THR A 43 8.12 4.71 0.73
C THR A 43 9.65 4.82 0.71
N ASP A 44 10.27 4.92 1.89
CA ASP A 44 11.72 5.06 2.01
C ASP A 44 12.46 3.81 1.50
N ASP A 45 11.88 2.62 1.73
CA ASP A 45 12.42 1.36 1.24
C ASP A 45 12.39 1.32 -0.31
N LEU A 46 11.29 1.75 -0.93
CA LEU A 46 11.16 1.82 -2.39
C LEU A 46 12.15 2.81 -3.01
N ILE A 47 12.34 3.98 -2.38
CA ILE A 47 13.33 4.97 -2.82
C ILE A 47 14.76 4.43 -2.67
N GLY A 48 15.04 3.74 -1.55
CA GLY A 48 16.34 3.10 -1.30
C GLY A 48 16.72 2.05 -2.34
N GLU A 49 15.73 1.33 -2.87
CA GLU A 49 15.89 0.36 -3.97
C GLU A 49 15.89 1.02 -5.38
N GLY A 50 15.84 2.36 -5.45
CA GLY A 50 16.04 3.13 -6.67
C GLY A 50 14.78 3.51 -7.43
N ILE A 51 13.59 3.38 -6.82
CA ILE A 51 12.35 3.89 -7.42
C ILE A 51 12.28 5.41 -7.20
N PRO A 52 12.19 6.22 -8.28
CA PRO A 52 12.02 7.66 -8.13
C PRO A 52 10.75 8.01 -7.35
N GLU A 53 10.82 9.00 -6.46
CA GLU A 53 9.70 9.42 -5.62
C GLU A 53 8.45 9.79 -6.46
N ASP A 54 8.62 10.46 -7.61
CA ASP A 54 7.54 10.83 -8.53
C ASP A 54 6.79 9.62 -9.18
N ASN A 55 7.35 8.43 -9.05
CA ASN A 55 6.74 7.17 -9.49
C ASN A 55 5.98 6.46 -8.36
N ILE A 56 5.96 6.99 -7.13
CA ILE A 56 5.25 6.42 -5.99
C ILE A 56 3.98 7.27 -5.75
N ILE A 57 2.81 6.65 -5.86
CA ILE A 57 1.51 7.33 -5.79
C ILE A 57 0.72 6.78 -4.61
N PHE A 58 0.32 7.65 -3.67
CA PHE A 58 -0.59 7.29 -2.58
C PHE A 58 -2.05 7.35 -3.04
N SER A 59 -2.65 6.20 -3.34
CA SER A 59 -4.03 6.14 -3.84
C SER A 59 -5.06 6.55 -2.78
N PHE A 60 -4.77 6.32 -1.51
CA PHE A 60 -5.68 6.66 -0.40
C PHE A 60 -5.80 8.17 -0.14
N LEU A 61 -4.85 8.99 -0.61
CA LEU A 61 -4.94 10.46 -0.51
C LEU A 61 -5.84 11.08 -1.60
N LYS A 62 -6.22 10.32 -2.63
CA LYS A 62 -7.08 10.81 -3.74
C LYS A 62 -8.58 10.66 -3.50
N LYS A 63 -9.01 10.21 -2.31
CA LYS A 63 -10.40 9.81 -2.08
C LYS A 63 -11.38 10.98 -1.81
N ASP A 64 -10.90 12.23 -1.81
CA ASP A 64 -11.73 13.40 -1.44
C ASP A 64 -12.36 14.15 -2.62
N GLU A 65 -12.19 13.69 -3.88
CA GLU A 65 -12.82 14.30 -5.06
C GLU A 65 -14.03 13.50 -5.61
N ALA A 66 -14.76 12.80 -4.75
CA ALA A 66 -16.03 12.16 -5.09
C ALA A 66 -17.17 12.70 -4.23
N GLY A 67 -17.47 13.99 -4.40
CA GLY A 67 -18.49 14.70 -3.64
C GLY A 67 -19.04 15.93 -4.35
N THR A 68 -19.37 15.84 -5.64
CA THR A 68 -20.27 16.80 -6.28
C THR A 68 -21.02 16.13 -7.44
N ALA A 69 -22.20 15.60 -7.12
CA ALA A 69 -23.31 15.41 -8.05
C ALA A 69 -24.59 15.76 -7.28
#